data_AF-A0A2X1X059-F1
#
_entry.id   AF-A0A2X1X059-F1
#
_cell.length_a   1.000
_cell.length_b   1.000
_cell.length_c   1.000
_cell.angle_alpha   90.00
_cell.angle_beta   90.00
_cell.angle_gamma   90.00
#
_symmetry.space_group_name_H-M   'P 1'
#
loop_
_entity.id
_entity.type
_entity.pdbx_description
1 polymer ?
#
loop_
_entity_poly.entity_id
_entity_poly.type
_entity_poly.pdbx_seq_one_letter_code
_entity_poly.pdbx_strand_id
1 'polypeptide(L)'
;MDILKGHKSKIFAAVFIAIIGVGFGVIPYFSVAAIINNLVAKNANLNNYYPYIFAVFLGFWQVYYFMKYLLLFLIILPTGLLKIKESY
;
A
#
# COMPACT_ATOMS: atom_id res chain seq x y z
N MET A 1 -27.96 19.16 -1.74
CA MET A 1 -26.83 18.51 -2.44
C MET A 1 -25.51 18.89 -1.77
N ASP A 2 -25.42 18.75 -0.43
CA ASP A 2 -24.30 19.31 0.38
C ASP A 2 -23.59 18.30 1.30
N ILE A 3 -23.98 17.03 1.28
CA ILE A 3 -23.32 15.98 2.08
C ILE A 3 -21.92 15.62 1.52
N LEU A 4 -21.70 15.84 0.22
CA LEU A 4 -20.43 15.53 -0.44
C LEU A 4 -19.30 16.51 -0.13
N LYS A 5 -19.59 17.77 0.25
CA LYS A 5 -18.55 18.80 0.45
C LYS A 5 -17.64 18.51 1.66
N GLY A 6 -18.16 17.89 2.72
CA GLY A 6 -17.38 17.54 3.91
C GLY A 6 -16.52 16.28 3.78
N HIS A 7 -16.77 15.43 2.78
CA HIS A 7 -16.09 14.14 2.60
C HIS A 7 -15.12 14.10 1.41
N LYS A 8 -15.10 15.12 0.52
CA LYS A 8 -14.21 15.14 -0.66
C LYS A 8 -12.73 14.99 -0.30
N SER A 9 -12.28 15.65 0.77
CA SER A 9 -10.89 15.57 1.23
C SER A 9 -10.50 14.16 1.69
N LYS A 10 -11.42 13.46 2.35
CA LYS A 10 -11.22 12.08 2.82
C LYS A 10 -11.18 11.09 1.65
N ILE A 11 -12.04 11.28 0.65
CA ILE A 11 -12.05 10.46 -0.57
C ILE A 11 -10.76 10.68 -1.36
N PHE A 12 -10.32 11.93 -1.51
CA PHE A 12 -9.07 12.25 -2.20
C PHE A 12 -7.85 11.64 -1.50
N ALA A 13 -7.78 11.74 -0.16
CA ALA A 13 -6.72 11.10 0.62
C ALA A 13 -6.74 9.57 0.45
N ALA A 14 -7.90 8.94 0.44
CA ALA A 14 -8.04 7.50 0.25
C ALA A 14 -7.55 7.05 -1.15
N VAL A 15 -7.94 7.77 -2.20
CA VAL A 15 -7.49 7.51 -3.57
C VAL A 15 -5.98 7.70 -3.69
N PHE A 16 -5.43 8.76 -3.09
CA PHE A 16 -4.00 9.02 -3.09
C PHE A 16 -3.20 7.91 -2.38
N ILE A 17 -3.66 7.50 -1.19
CA ILE A 17 -3.06 6.38 -0.45
C ILE A 17 -3.18 5.07 -1.24
N ALA A 18 -4.30 4.85 -1.94
CA ALA A 18 -4.49 3.67 -2.76
C ALA A 18 -3.52 3.60 -3.94
N ILE A 19 -3.31 4.71 -4.64
CA ILE A 19 -2.33 4.80 -5.74
C ILE A 19 -0.92 4.48 -5.23
N ILE A 20 -0.56 5.05 -4.08
CA ILE A 20 0.73 4.76 -3.42
C ILE A 20 0.81 3.26 -3.09
N GLY A 21 -0.20 2.70 -2.42
CA GLY A 21 -0.23 1.28 -2.04
C GLY A 21 -0.08 0.33 -3.23
N VAL A 22 -0.74 0.62 -4.35
CA VAL A 22 -0.61 -0.14 -5.60
C VAL A 22 0.82 -0.05 -6.13
N GLY A 23 1.41 1.15 -6.20
CA GLY A 23 2.78 1.35 -6.67
C GLY A 23 3.80 0.55 -5.84
N PHE A 24 3.65 0.57 -4.51
CA PHE A 24 4.50 -0.21 -3.60
C PHE A 24 4.32 -1.73 -3.74
N GLY A 25 3.15 -2.21 -4.16
CA GLY A 25 2.92 -3.62 -4.44
C GLY A 25 3.70 -4.15 -5.65
N VAL A 26 4.10 -3.29 -6.59
CA VAL A 26 4.86 -3.69 -7.78
C VAL A 26 6.37 -3.73 -7.51
N ILE A 27 6.86 -3.01 -6.49
CA ILE A 27 8.30 -2.92 -6.14
C ILE A 27 8.94 -4.31 -5.90
N PRO A 28 8.34 -5.23 -5.13
CA PRO A 28 8.88 -6.58 -4.94
C PRO A 28 9.04 -7.35 -6.25
N TYR A 29 8.10 -7.21 -7.19
CA TYR A 29 8.14 -7.92 -8.47
C TYR A 29 9.36 -7.51 -9.31
N PHE A 30 9.57 -6.21 -9.49
CA PHE A 30 10.73 -5.70 -10.22
C PHE A 30 12.05 -6.02 -9.50
N SER A 31 12.05 -5.98 -8.17
CA SER A 31 13.23 -6.29 -7.38
C SER A 31 13.65 -7.75 -7.51
N VAL A 32 12.68 -8.69 -7.50
CA VAL A 32 12.96 -10.12 -7.75
C VAL A 32 13.48 -10.33 -9.17
N ALA A 33 12.90 -9.67 -10.18
CA ALA A 33 13.40 -9.75 -11.55
C ALA A 33 14.86 -9.27 -11.67
N ALA A 34 15.21 -8.18 -10.99
CA ALA A 34 16.57 -7.67 -10.96
C ALA A 34 17.56 -8.62 -10.25
N ILE A 35 17.13 -9.29 -9.18
CA ILE A 35 17.92 -10.33 -8.51
C ILE A 35 18.18 -11.51 -9.46
N ILE A 36 17.14 -12.01 -10.13
CA ILE A 36 17.26 -13.10 -11.11
C ILE A 36 18.23 -12.71 -12.22
N ASN A 37 18.13 -11.49 -12.76
CA ASN A 37 19.04 -11.02 -13.80
C ASN A 37 20.50 -10.99 -13.34
N ASN A 38 20.78 -10.55 -12.11
CA ASN A 38 22.14 -10.58 -11.55
C ASN A 38 22.66 -12.02 -11.35
N LEU A 39 21.80 -12.96 -10.96
CA LEU A 39 22.14 -14.38 -10.85
C LEU A 39 22.47 -15.00 -12.22
N VAL A 40 21.63 -14.73 -13.23
CA VAL A 40 21.84 -15.20 -14.61
C VAL A 40 23.13 -14.63 -15.19
N ALA A 41 23.44 -13.37 -14.89
CA ALA A 41 24.70 -12.72 -15.27
C ALA A 41 25.94 -13.22 -14.49
N LYS A 42 25.77 -14.19 -13.57
CA LYS A 42 26.83 -14.71 -12.68
C LYS A 42 27.55 -13.60 -11.89
N ASN A 43 26.83 -12.54 -11.55
CA ASN A 43 27.38 -11.42 -10.79
C ASN A 43 27.59 -11.85 -9.33
N ALA A 44 28.85 -11.97 -8.90
CA ALA A 44 29.20 -12.36 -7.53
C ALA A 44 29.24 -11.19 -6.54
N ASN A 45 29.09 -9.95 -7.02
CA ASN A 45 29.15 -8.78 -6.16
C ASN A 45 27.82 -8.58 -5.42
N LEU A 46 27.83 -8.89 -4.12
CA LEU A 46 26.68 -8.79 -3.22
C LEU A 46 26.08 -7.38 -3.14
N ASN A 47 26.87 -6.33 -3.42
CA ASN A 47 26.38 -4.95 -3.47
C ASN A 47 25.29 -4.74 -4.53
N ASN A 48 25.25 -5.58 -5.56
CA ASN A 48 24.22 -5.55 -6.59
C ASN A 48 22.93 -6.25 -6.15
N TYR A 49 22.89 -6.91 -5.01
CA TYR A 49 21.71 -7.63 -4.50
C TYR A 49 21.04 -6.91 -3.33
N TYR A 50 21.84 -6.32 -2.43
CA TYR A 50 21.34 -5.60 -1.25
C TYR A 50 20.19 -4.61 -1.53
N PRO A 51 20.27 -3.70 -2.52
CA PRO A 51 19.19 -2.75 -2.74
C PRO A 51 17.87 -3.43 -3.15
N TYR A 52 17.93 -4.49 -3.96
CA TYR A 52 16.75 -5.23 -4.39
C TYR A 52 16.17 -6.08 -3.27
N ILE A 53 17.01 -6.73 -2.47
CA ILE A 53 16.57 -7.48 -1.29
C ILE A 53 15.85 -6.54 -0.31
N PHE A 54 16.43 -5.37 -0.04
CA PHE A 54 15.82 -4.36 0.82
C PHE A 54 14.48 -3.86 0.24
N ALA A 55 14.42 -3.61 -1.06
CA ALA A 55 13.20 -3.20 -1.74
C ALA A 55 12.08 -4.26 -1.67
N VAL A 56 12.41 -5.55 -1.73
CA VAL A 56 11.45 -6.65 -1.49
C VAL A 56 10.86 -6.57 -0.08
N PHE A 57 11.72 -6.43 0.94
CA PHE A 57 11.24 -6.32 2.33
C PHE A 57 10.37 -5.07 2.55
N LEU A 58 10.77 -3.92 2.01
CA LEU A 58 9.98 -2.70 2.10
C LEU A 58 8.62 -2.82 1.40
N GLY A 59 8.58 -3.43 0.21
CA GLY A 59 7.32 -3.62 -0.50
C GLY A 59 6.36 -4.55 0.25
N PHE A 60 6.83 -5.67 0.79
CA PHE A 60 5.98 -6.56 1.59
C PHE A 60 5.53 -5.94 2.91
N TRP A 61 6.42 -5.23 3.60
CA TRP A 61 6.08 -4.46 4.80
C TRP A 61 4.96 -3.46 4.48
N GLN A 62 5.13 -2.67 3.43
CA GLN A 62 4.13 -1.68 3.01
C GLN A 62 2.80 -2.33 2.63
N VAL A 63 2.79 -3.45 1.91
CA VAL A 63 1.55 -4.17 1.57
C VAL A 63 0.81 -4.66 2.81
N TYR A 64 1.53 -5.15 3.83
CA TYR A 64 0.93 -5.58 5.10
C TYR A 64 0.22 -4.42 5.81
N TYR A 65 0.90 -3.28 5.97
CA TYR A 65 0.29 -2.10 6.60
C TYR A 65 -0.81 -1.49 5.74
N PHE A 66 -0.61 -1.44 4.42
CA PHE A 66 -1.60 -0.93 3.49
C PHE A 66 -2.88 -1.77 3.52
N MET A 67 -2.79 -3.10 3.46
CA MET A 67 -3.96 -3.96 3.65
C MET A 67 -4.63 -3.72 5.00
N LYS A 68 -3.86 -3.67 6.09
CA LYS A 68 -4.39 -3.45 7.44
C LYS A 68 -5.14 -2.12 7.56
N TYR A 69 -4.55 -1.02 7.11
CA TYR A 69 -5.13 0.32 7.24
C TYR A 69 -6.22 0.61 6.20
N LEU A 70 -6.11 0.07 4.99
CA LEU A 70 -7.17 0.15 3.99
C LEU A 70 -8.41 -0.61 4.44
N LEU A 71 -8.25 -1.80 5.05
CA LEU A 71 -9.35 -2.57 5.63
C LEU A 71 -10.00 -1.81 6.79
N LEU A 72 -9.19 -1.23 7.70
CA LEU A 72 -9.71 -0.35 8.77
C LEU A 72 -10.47 0.85 8.20
N PHE A 73 -9.96 1.50 7.15
CA PHE A 73 -10.63 2.63 6.51
C PHE A 73 -11.94 2.22 5.83
N LEU A 74 -11.95 1.09 5.11
CA LEU A 74 -13.14 0.54 4.44
C LEU A 74 -14.19 0.00 5.41
N ILE A 75 -13.82 -0.43 6.62
CA ILE A 75 -14.77 -0.90 7.64
C ILE A 75 -15.31 0.28 8.47
N ILE A 76 -14.47 1.26 8.82
CA ILE A 76 -14.86 2.37 9.71
C ILE A 76 -15.61 3.47 8.96
N LEU A 77 -15.26 3.75 7.69
CA LEU A 77 -15.92 4.79 6.90
C LEU A 77 -17.42 4.50 6.64
N PRO A 78 -17.88 3.27 6.35
CA PRO A 78 -19.30 2.97 6.26
C PRO A 78 -19.99 2.81 7.62
N THR A 79 -19.26 2.47 8.70
CA THR A 79 -19.85 2.28 10.05
C THR A 79 -19.96 3.54 10.89
N GLY A 80 -19.60 4.72 10.34
CA GLY A 80 -19.94 6.03 10.92
C GLY A 80 -21.45 6.27 11.12
N LEU A 81 -22.33 5.39 10.60
CA LEU A 81 -23.78 5.39 10.83
C LEU A 81 -24.26 4.43 11.94
N LEU A 82 -23.44 3.49 12.42
CA LEU A 82 -23.87 2.60 13.52
C LEU A 82 -23.89 3.33 14.88
N LYS A 83 -23.19 4.46 15.02
CA LYS A 83 -23.23 5.27 16.24
C LYS A 83 -24.32 6.34 16.30
N ILE A 84 -25.07 6.59 15.22
CA ILE A 84 -26.24 7.50 15.27
C ILE A 84 -27.52 6.72 15.64
N LYS A 85 -27.51 5.38 15.55
CA LYS A 85 -28.65 4.54 15.94
C LYS A 85 -28.74 4.26 17.45
N GLU A 86 -27.76 4.69 18.25
CA GLU A 86 -27.79 4.63 19.72
C GLU A 86 -27.98 6.02 20.37
N SER A 87 -28.65 6.96 19.70
CA SER A 87 -29.01 8.26 20.27
C SER A 87 -30.50 8.62 20.10
N TYR A 88 -31.37 7.63 20.02
CA TYR A 88 -32.81 7.78 20.26
C TYR A 88 -33.33 6.63 21.10
#